data_AF-A0A838GPH0-F1
#
_entry.id   AF-A0A838GPH0-F1
#
_cell.length_a   1.000
_cell.length_b   1.000
_cell.length_c   1.000
_cell.angle_alpha   90.00
_cell.angle_beta   90.00
_cell.angle_gamma   90.00
#
_symmetry.space_group_name_H-M   'P 1'
#
loop_
_entity.id
_entity.type
_entity.pdbx_description
1 polymer ?
#
loop_
_entity_poly.entity_id
_entity_poly.type
_entity_poly.pdbx_seq_one_letter_code
_entity_poly.pdbx_strand_id
1 'polypeptide(L)'
;MGFNNPDMPWSELERQLSGRRPAPKPETPDGLPIPDGGDSPAWSRRRDAYRPPSTPATGPASTVPYAELHAHSTFSFLDGASQPEELAEEAARLGLEAIALTDHDGFYGVVRFAEAAAALGVR
;
A
#
# COMPACT_ATOMS: atom_id res chain seq x y z
N MET A 1 17.32 9.30 -23.84
CA MET A 1 16.17 8.53 -24.37
C MET A 1 15.48 7.90 -23.17
N GLY A 2 14.25 8.30 -22.86
CA GLY A 2 13.50 7.77 -21.72
C GLY A 2 12.77 6.48 -22.10
N PHE A 3 12.82 5.46 -21.24
CA PHE A 3 11.93 4.32 -21.35
C PHE A 3 10.57 4.71 -20.77
N ASN A 4 9.61 5.06 -21.64
CA ASN A 4 8.20 5.14 -21.26
C ASN A 4 7.65 3.72 -21.25
N ASN A 5 7.59 3.10 -20.06
CA ASN A 5 6.95 1.81 -19.92
C ASN A 5 5.43 2.02 -19.85
N PRO A 6 4.63 1.43 -20.75
CA PRO A 6 3.18 1.54 -20.70
C PRO A 6 2.64 0.95 -19.39
N ASP A 7 1.49 1.46 -18.94
CA ASP A 7 0.80 1.03 -17.71
C ASP A 7 0.05 -0.30 -17.93
N MET A 8 0.77 -1.28 -18.50
CA MET A 8 0.26 -2.59 -18.86
C MET A 8 1.28 -3.65 -18.44
N PRO A 9 0.83 -4.85 -18.00
CA PRO A 9 1.73 -5.95 -17.69
C PRO A 9 2.60 -6.34 -18.90
N TRP A 10 3.83 -6.76 -18.64
CA TRP A 10 4.74 -7.24 -19.69
C TRP A 10 4.12 -8.36 -20.55
N SER A 11 3.38 -9.28 -19.92
CA SER A 11 2.67 -10.36 -20.62
C SER A 11 1.61 -9.84 -21.59
N GLU A 12 1.01 -8.69 -21.29
CA GLU A 12 0.04 -8.04 -22.16
C GLU A 12 0.72 -7.31 -23.32
N LEU A 13 1.83 -6.61 -23.03
CA LEU A 13 2.64 -5.95 -24.05
C LEU A 13 3.23 -6.97 -25.04
N GLU A 14 3.83 -8.05 -24.54
CA GLU A 14 4.34 -9.16 -25.35
C GLU A 14 3.23 -9.78 -26.20
N ARG A 15 2.05 -10.01 -25.63
CA ARG A 15 0.89 -10.58 -26.34
C ARG A 15 0.46 -9.70 -27.51
N GLN A 16 0.36 -8.39 -27.29
CA GLN A 16 -0.02 -7.44 -28.35
C GLN A 16 1.04 -7.39 -29.46
N LEU A 17 2.32 -7.35 -29.10
CA LEU A 17 3.42 -7.30 -30.07
C LEU A 17 3.59 -8.61 -30.85
N SER A 18 3.28 -9.76 -30.23
CA SER A 18 3.41 -11.09 -30.84
C SER A 18 2.16 -11.56 -31.60
N GLY A 19 1.05 -10.82 -31.54
CA GLY A 19 -0.20 -11.18 -32.20
C GLY A 19 -0.85 -12.46 -31.65
N ARG A 20 -0.45 -12.92 -30.45
CA ARG A 20 -0.99 -14.15 -29.85
C ARG A 20 -2.41 -13.94 -29.33
N ARG A 21 -3.31 -14.86 -29.67
CA ARG A 21 -4.68 -14.89 -29.12
C ARG A 21 -4.63 -15.29 -27.64
N PRO A 22 -5.49 -14.75 -26.76
CA PRO A 22 -5.50 -15.14 -25.36
C PRO A 22 -5.77 -16.64 -25.23
N ALA A 23 -4.95 -17.35 -24.45
CA ALA A 23 -5.32 -18.68 -23.98
C ALA A 23 -6.53 -18.53 -23.02
N PRO A 24 -7.49 -19.48 -23.04
CA PRO A 24 -8.55 -19.49 -22.04
C PRO A 24 -7.92 -19.59 -20.64
N LYS A 25 -8.44 -18.80 -19.70
CA LYS A 25 -7.99 -18.87 -18.30
C LYS A 25 -8.32 -20.28 -17.79
N PRO A 26 -7.40 -20.96 -17.09
CA PRO A 26 -7.72 -22.27 -16.53
C PRO A 26 -8.82 -22.10 -15.48
N GLU A 27 -9.94 -22.77 -15.72
CA GLU A 27 -11.13 -22.79 -14.87
C GLU A 27 -11.26 -24.19 -14.25
N THR A 28 -11.81 -24.27 -13.05
CA THR A 28 -12.32 -25.50 -12.47
C THR A 28 -13.47 -26.04 -13.34
N PRO A 29 -13.86 -27.32 -13.22
CA PRO A 29 -15.01 -27.86 -13.95
C PRO A 29 -16.32 -27.06 -13.79
N ASP A 30 -16.44 -26.30 -12.71
CA ASP A 30 -17.60 -25.45 -12.40
C ASP A 30 -17.45 -24.01 -12.92
N GLY A 31 -16.41 -23.70 -13.71
CA GLY A 31 -16.16 -22.36 -14.26
C GLY A 31 -15.55 -21.36 -13.27
N LEU A 32 -15.02 -21.83 -12.14
CA LEU A 32 -14.35 -20.98 -11.14
C LEU A 32 -12.85 -20.91 -11.42
N PRO A 33 -12.16 -19.80 -11.13
CA PRO A 33 -10.71 -19.73 -11.24
C PRO A 33 -10.02 -20.72 -10.28
N ILE A 34 -8.97 -21.41 -10.73
CA ILE A 34 -8.19 -22.36 -9.92
C ILE A 34 -7.39 -21.61 -8.82
N PRO A 35 -7.47 -21.98 -7.53
CA PRO A 35 -6.77 -21.30 -6.43
C PRO A 35 -5.28 -21.70 -6.31
N ASP A 36 -4.37 -20.73 -6.09
CA ASP A 36 -2.92 -20.93 -5.97
C ASP A 36 -2.34 -20.65 -4.56
N GLY A 37 -3.20 -20.44 -3.55
CA GLY A 37 -2.82 -20.47 -2.13
C GLY A 37 -1.94 -19.33 -1.64
N GLY A 38 -1.84 -18.21 -2.38
CA GLY A 38 -1.36 -16.95 -1.82
C GLY A 38 -2.58 -16.19 -1.33
N ASP A 39 -2.97 -16.36 -0.07
CA ASP A 39 -4.15 -15.73 0.54
C ASP A 39 -4.34 -14.27 0.09
N SER A 40 -5.53 -13.69 0.23
CA SER A 40 -5.63 -12.22 0.26
C SER A 40 -5.48 -11.61 -1.17
N PRO A 41 -5.03 -10.38 -1.49
CA PRO A 41 -5.40 -9.61 -2.71
C PRO A 41 -4.77 -10.12 -4.04
N ALA A 42 -4.84 -11.41 -4.29
CA ALA A 42 -3.87 -12.16 -5.04
C ALA A 42 -4.45 -12.62 -6.39
N TRP A 43 -4.23 -11.81 -7.42
CA TRP A 43 -3.73 -12.32 -8.73
C TRP A 43 -2.76 -11.32 -9.37
N SER A 44 -2.12 -10.53 -8.52
CA SER A 44 -1.03 -9.62 -8.86
C SER A 44 0.10 -9.92 -7.89
N ARG A 45 1.32 -10.12 -8.41
CA ARG A 45 2.54 -10.16 -7.57
C ARG A 45 2.81 -8.81 -6.88
N ARG A 46 2.04 -7.76 -7.22
CA ARG A 46 2.18 -6.40 -6.74
C ARG A 46 0.95 -6.00 -5.94
N ARG A 47 1.20 -5.38 -4.80
CA ARG A 47 0.18 -4.66 -4.03
C ARG A 47 -0.35 -3.49 -4.86
N ASP A 48 -1.64 -3.19 -4.72
CA ASP A 48 -2.22 -1.95 -5.24
C ASP A 48 -1.56 -0.73 -4.58
N ALA A 49 -1.58 0.40 -5.29
CA ALA A 49 -1.12 1.66 -4.73
C ALA A 49 -2.00 2.07 -3.54
N TYR A 50 -1.40 2.69 -2.52
CA TYR A 50 -2.15 3.26 -1.41
C TYR A 50 -3.20 4.26 -1.89
N ARG A 51 -4.40 4.20 -1.32
CA ARG A 51 -5.50 5.11 -1.59
C ARG A 51 -5.97 5.74 -0.27
N PRO A 52 -5.88 7.07 -0.11
CA PRO A 52 -6.30 7.72 1.11
C PRO A 52 -7.82 7.65 1.31
N PRO A 53 -8.30 7.67 2.57
CA PRO A 53 -9.72 7.73 2.87
C PRO A 53 -10.35 9.02 2.30
N SER A 54 -11.59 8.92 1.83
CA SER A 54 -12.30 10.03 1.16
C SER A 54 -12.74 11.16 2.08
N THR A 55 -12.61 10.99 3.40
CA THR A 55 -13.03 11.98 4.40
C THR A 55 -11.85 12.91 4.70
N PRO A 56 -11.94 14.22 4.43
CA PRO A 56 -10.84 15.14 4.69
C PRO A 56 -10.58 15.24 6.20
N ALA A 57 -9.33 14.98 6.58
CA ALA A 57 -8.78 15.24 7.91
C ALA A 57 -8.92 16.73 8.25
N THR A 58 -9.91 17.09 9.06
CA THR A 58 -9.98 18.44 9.65
C THR A 58 -9.21 18.40 10.97
N GLY A 59 -7.96 18.87 10.94
CA GLY A 59 -7.15 19.05 12.15
C GLY A 59 -7.63 20.21 13.01
N PRO A 60 -7.30 20.24 14.31
CA PRO A 60 -7.64 21.35 15.20
C PRO A 60 -6.98 22.67 14.75
N ALA A 61 -7.71 23.78 14.84
CA ALA A 61 -7.31 25.10 14.31
C ALA A 61 -6.10 25.76 15.02
N SER A 62 -5.55 25.15 16.07
CA SER A 62 -4.38 25.64 16.80
C SER A 62 -3.87 24.57 17.76
N THR A 63 -2.76 23.91 17.41
CA THR A 63 -1.99 23.03 18.29
C THR A 63 -0.54 23.46 18.33
N VAL A 64 0.13 23.16 19.46
CA VAL A 64 1.60 23.25 19.54
C VAL A 64 2.17 22.23 18.54
N PRO A 65 3.14 22.61 17.69
CA PRO A 65 3.77 21.66 16.78
C PRO A 65 4.30 20.44 17.53
N TYR A 66 3.88 19.25 17.12
CA TYR A 66 4.25 18.00 17.76
C TYR A 66 4.63 16.97 16.70
N ALA A 67 5.69 16.21 16.98
CA ALA A 67 6.14 15.09 16.16
C ALA A 67 6.18 13.83 17.02
N GLU A 68 5.56 12.76 16.53
CA GLU A 68 5.62 11.44 17.17
C GLU A 68 6.85 10.69 16.64
N LEU A 69 7.83 10.40 17.50
CA LEU A 69 9.10 9.79 17.07
C LEU A 69 9.24 8.32 17.51
N HIS A 70 8.21 7.75 18.13
CA HIS A 70 8.22 6.40 18.67
C HIS A 70 6.84 5.73 18.47
N ALA A 71 6.51 5.38 17.23
CA ALA A 71 5.29 4.65 16.90
C ALA A 71 5.59 3.22 16.43
N HIS A 72 4.76 2.27 16.86
CA HIS A 72 4.81 0.87 16.44
C HIS A 72 3.57 0.50 15.63
N SER A 73 3.77 -0.14 14.47
CA SER A 73 2.67 -0.70 13.68
C SER A 73 2.44 -2.18 14.03
N THR A 74 1.41 -2.79 13.44
CA THR A 74 1.12 -4.23 13.54
C THR A 74 2.32 -5.12 13.14
N PHE A 75 3.34 -4.57 12.48
CA PHE A 75 4.58 -5.30 12.19
C PHE A 75 5.50 -5.47 13.42
N SER A 76 5.30 -4.69 14.49
CA SER A 76 5.79 -5.01 15.83
C SER A 76 4.90 -6.07 16.47
N PHE A 77 5.29 -7.34 16.40
CA PHE A 77 4.45 -8.44 16.88
C PHE A 77 4.13 -8.33 18.37
N LEU A 78 2.84 -8.47 18.72
CA LEU A 78 2.30 -8.36 20.09
C LEU A 78 2.47 -6.98 20.76
N ASP A 79 2.92 -5.97 20.01
CA ASP A 79 3.27 -4.65 20.53
C ASP A 79 2.56 -3.53 19.77
N GLY A 80 2.47 -3.63 18.44
CA GLY A 80 1.68 -2.70 17.64
C GLY A 80 0.32 -3.25 17.24
N ALA A 81 -0.69 -2.37 17.24
CA ALA A 81 -2.06 -2.72 16.89
C ALA A 81 -2.50 -2.13 15.54
N SER A 82 -1.98 -0.96 15.16
CA SER A 82 -2.40 -0.21 13.96
C SER A 82 -1.58 -0.56 12.73
N GLN A 83 -2.22 -0.61 11.57
CA GLN A 83 -1.51 -0.71 10.30
C GLN A 83 -0.64 0.53 10.06
N PRO A 84 0.48 0.43 9.32
CA PRO A 84 1.31 1.60 9.04
C PRO A 84 0.56 2.73 8.33
N GLU A 85 -0.39 2.39 7.45
CA GLU A 85 -1.23 3.38 6.77
C GLU A 85 -2.15 4.12 7.75
N GLU A 86 -2.74 3.40 8.70
CA GLU A 86 -3.61 3.98 9.73
C GLU A 86 -2.83 4.97 10.62
N LEU A 87 -1.56 4.68 10.93
CA LEU A 87 -0.69 5.60 11.66
C LEU A 87 -0.46 6.91 10.89
N ALA A 88 -0.21 6.83 9.57
CA ALA A 88 -0.04 8.02 8.73
C ALA A 88 -1.36 8.81 8.59
N GLU A 89 -2.49 8.12 8.47
CA GLU A 89 -3.83 8.71 8.41
C GLU A 89 -4.15 9.47 9.70
N GLU A 90 -3.87 8.87 10.86
CA GLU A 90 -4.09 9.53 12.15
C GLU A 90 -3.12 10.70 12.38
N ALA A 91 -1.86 10.59 11.95
CA ALA A 91 -0.92 11.71 11.99
C ALA A 91 -1.42 12.91 11.17
N ALA A 92 -1.94 12.66 9.95
CA ALA A 92 -2.56 13.68 9.12
C ALA A 92 -3.80 14.27 9.78
N ARG A 93 -4.65 13.42 10.37
CA ARG A 93 -5.88 13.82 11.07
C ARG A 93 -5.61 14.71 12.27
N LEU A 94 -4.57 14.41 13.03
CA LEU A 94 -4.16 15.17 14.22
C LEU A 94 -3.38 16.45 13.87
N GLY A 95 -2.89 16.58 12.63
CA GLY A 95 -2.04 17.70 12.21
C GLY A 95 -0.65 17.63 12.83
N LEU A 96 -0.07 16.42 12.89
CA LEU A 96 1.30 16.25 13.37
C LEU A 96 2.31 16.89 12.40
N GLU A 97 3.39 17.45 12.95
CA GLU A 97 4.50 18.01 12.16
C GLU A 97 5.27 16.88 11.44
N ALA A 98 5.45 15.74 12.12
CA ALA A 98 6.09 14.54 11.59
C ALA A 98 5.70 13.30 12.40
N ILE A 99 5.91 12.12 11.83
CA ILE A 99 5.77 10.84 12.53
C ILE A 99 6.86 9.84 12.09
N ALA A 100 7.47 9.15 13.05
CA ALA A 100 8.43 8.08 12.79
C ALA A 100 7.83 6.70 13.10
N LEU A 101 8.02 5.77 12.16
CA LEU A 101 7.72 4.35 12.35
C LEU A 101 8.96 3.63 12.89
N THR A 102 8.88 3.10 14.10
CA THR A 102 9.96 2.41 14.82
C THR A 102 9.56 0.99 15.18
N ASP A 103 9.27 0.15 14.18
CA ASP A 103 8.85 -1.24 14.43
C ASP A 103 9.93 -2.08 15.14
N HIS A 104 9.51 -3.08 15.91
CA HIS A 104 10.40 -3.99 16.63
C HIS A 104 11.13 -4.92 15.64
N ASP A 105 12.46 -4.97 15.76
CA ASP A 105 13.34 -5.91 15.04
C ASP A 105 13.11 -5.99 13.52
N GLY A 106 12.68 -4.90 12.89
CA GLY A 106 12.53 -4.87 11.44
C GLY A 106 11.92 -3.59 10.86
N PHE A 107 11.78 -3.60 9.53
CA PHE A 107 11.25 -2.49 8.73
C PHE A 107 10.12 -2.95 7.80
N TYR A 108 9.38 -3.97 8.21
CA TYR A 108 8.39 -4.64 7.36
C TYR A 108 7.26 -3.70 6.92
N GLY A 109 6.90 -2.73 7.76
CA GLY A 109 5.89 -1.72 7.48
C GLY A 109 6.37 -0.46 6.74
N VAL A 110 7.68 -0.28 6.53
CA VAL A 110 8.24 1.03 6.13
C VAL A 110 7.76 1.51 4.76
N VAL A 111 7.67 0.61 3.77
CA VAL A 111 7.21 0.98 2.42
C VAL A 111 5.75 1.39 2.44
N ARG A 112 4.94 0.65 3.20
CA ARG A 112 3.51 0.91 3.37
C ARG A 112 3.27 2.29 4.01
N PHE A 113 4.02 2.56 5.07
CA PHE A 113 4.01 3.84 5.78
C PHE A 113 4.45 5.00 4.88
N ALA A 114 5.58 4.85 4.19
CA ALA A 114 6.12 5.90 3.34
C ALA A 114 5.19 6.26 2.18
N GLU A 115 4.56 5.26 1.53
CA GLU A 115 3.56 5.50 0.48
C GLU A 115 2.34 6.26 1.01
N ALA A 116 1.85 5.90 2.20
CA ALA A 116 0.72 6.58 2.82
C ALA A 116 1.06 8.02 3.28
N ALA A 117 2.19 8.20 3.96
CA ALA A 117 2.67 9.50 4.40
C ALA A 117 2.85 10.47 3.21
N ALA A 118 3.45 9.99 2.11
CA ALA A 118 3.61 10.78 0.89
C ALA A 118 2.27 11.19 0.26
N ALA A 119 1.29 10.28 0.23
CA ALA A 119 -0.05 10.57 -0.29
C ALA A 119 -0.84 11.56 0.57
N LEU A 120 -0.59 11.56 1.89
CA LEU A 120 -1.27 12.42 2.87
C LEU A 120 -0.53 13.73 3.16
N GLY A 121 0.70 13.89 2.65
CA GLY A 121 1.54 15.07 2.91
C GLY A 121 2.15 15.10 4.32
N VAL A 122 2.24 13.94 4.97
CA VAL A 122 2.87 13.76 6.29
C VAL A 122 4.37 13.49 6.11
N ARG A 123 5.18 13.98 7.06
CA ARG A 123 6.64 13.79 7.09
C ARG A 123 7.06 12.63 7.97
#